data_AF-A0A6A3K3Y5-F1
#
_entry.id   AF-A0A6A3K3Y5-F1
#
_cell.length_a   1.000
_cell.length_b   1.000
_cell.length_c   1.000
_cell.angle_alpha   90.00
_cell.angle_beta   90.00
_cell.angle_gamma   90.00
#
_symmetry.space_group_name_H-M   'P 1'
#
loop_
_entity.id
_entity.type
_entity.pdbx_description
1 polymer ?
#
loop_
_entity_poly.entity_id
_entity_poly.type
_entity_poly.pdbx_seq_one_letter_code
_entity_poly.pdbx_strand_id
1 'polypeptide(L)'
;MANGEPKEPLFITHYTITSHAPFHSWPTWYDKSEKPDFSALYEGEGRAEDIQRYLEARYFTDMELGRFLDRMADEGILKDTIVVIVGDHGTAPEVENIYTEEESMTRVPGVILAEGRLENAAGLVLEDAAEHYDILNTLADITVCPREGSFRTALGARSSVRLLSASAQSSATSRAIKCR
;
A
#
# COMPACT_ATOMS: atom_id res chain seq x y z
N MET A 1 -12.67 -6.77 20.94
CA MET A 1 -13.70 -5.72 21.14
C MET A 1 -13.65 -5.26 22.59
N ALA A 2 -13.82 -3.96 22.87
CA ALA A 2 -13.51 -3.38 24.19
C ALA A 2 -14.62 -3.50 25.25
N ASN A 3 -15.74 -4.18 24.99
CA ASN A 3 -16.80 -4.46 25.97
C ASN A 3 -17.28 -3.23 26.80
N GLY A 4 -17.24 -2.02 26.21
CA GLY A 4 -17.65 -0.78 26.87
C GLY A 4 -16.51 0.01 27.52
N GLU A 5 -15.29 -0.53 27.57
CA GLU A 5 -14.09 0.16 28.04
C GLU A 5 -13.45 1.04 26.95
N PRO A 6 -12.72 2.09 27.32
CA PRO A 6 -11.92 2.88 26.39
C PRO A 6 -10.90 1.99 25.65
N LYS A 7 -10.84 2.12 24.32
CA LYS A 7 -9.83 1.44 23.50
C LYS A 7 -8.50 2.18 23.64
N GLU A 8 -7.44 1.46 24.01
CA GLU A 8 -6.07 1.97 23.89
C GLU A 8 -5.62 1.89 22.42
N PRO A 9 -5.12 2.99 21.83
CA PRO A 9 -4.61 2.96 20.47
C PRO A 9 -3.32 2.14 20.39
N LEU A 10 -3.17 1.38 19.32
CA LEU A 10 -1.98 0.57 19.03
C LEU A 10 -1.39 0.99 17.69
N PHE A 11 -0.06 0.99 17.61
CA PHE A 11 0.70 1.16 16.37
C PHE A 11 1.51 -0.10 16.10
N ILE A 12 1.26 -0.76 14.97
CA ILE A 12 1.99 -1.95 14.53
C ILE A 12 2.64 -1.66 13.18
N THR A 13 3.91 -2.02 13.05
CA THR A 13 4.59 -2.14 11.76
C THR A 13 4.87 -3.60 11.48
N HIS A 14 4.56 -4.06 10.27
CA HIS A 14 4.83 -5.40 9.79
C HIS A 14 5.51 -5.34 8.43
N TYR A 15 6.57 -6.13 8.25
CA TYR A 15 7.34 -6.18 7.02
C TYR A 15 7.15 -7.54 6.35
N THR A 16 6.81 -7.51 5.06
CA THR A 16 6.81 -8.70 4.20
C THR A 16 8.10 -8.73 3.39
N ILE A 17 8.70 -9.91 3.21
CA ILE A 17 9.98 -10.06 2.48
C ILE A 17 9.87 -11.00 1.26
N THR A 18 8.74 -11.68 1.07
CA THR A 18 8.61 -12.75 0.06
C THR A 18 8.85 -12.28 -1.37
N SER A 19 8.51 -11.03 -1.69
CA SER A 19 8.74 -10.43 -3.01
C SER A 19 10.10 -9.75 -3.16
N HIS A 20 11.03 -9.95 -2.22
CA HIS A 20 12.44 -9.59 -2.39
C HIS A 20 13.17 -10.73 -3.10
N ALA A 21 14.16 -10.40 -3.95
CA ALA A 21 14.99 -11.39 -4.62
C ALA A 21 15.64 -12.33 -3.57
N PRO A 22 15.73 -13.65 -3.82
CA PRO A 22 15.63 -14.32 -5.12
C PRO A 22 14.24 -14.89 -5.47
N PHE A 23 13.15 -14.46 -4.83
CA PHE A 23 11.78 -14.93 -5.15
C PHE A 23 11.60 -16.47 -5.04
N HIS A 24 12.15 -17.08 -3.99
CA HIS A 24 12.09 -18.53 -3.75
C HIS A 24 11.54 -18.91 -2.38
N SER A 25 11.07 -17.93 -1.61
CA SER A 25 10.78 -18.09 -0.19
C SER A 25 9.29 -18.03 0.08
N TRP A 26 8.62 -19.17 -0.11
CA TRP A 26 7.21 -19.37 0.24
C TRP A 26 6.94 -20.77 0.80
N PRO A 27 5.82 -20.99 1.50
CA PRO A 27 5.49 -22.30 2.06
C PRO A 27 5.27 -23.37 0.97
N THR A 28 5.60 -24.63 1.30
CA THR A 28 5.40 -25.78 0.39
C THR A 28 3.94 -25.98 -0.04
N TRP A 29 2.97 -25.57 0.79
CA TRP A 29 1.57 -25.67 0.40
C TRP A 29 1.22 -24.69 -0.73
N TYR A 30 1.85 -23.51 -0.77
CA TYR A 30 1.63 -22.51 -1.80
C TYR A 30 2.34 -22.89 -3.10
N ASP A 31 3.53 -23.49 -2.99
CA ASP A 31 4.23 -24.08 -4.12
C ASP A 31 3.33 -25.04 -4.91
N LYS A 32 2.56 -25.86 -4.18
CA LYS A 32 1.61 -26.84 -4.72
C LYS A 32 0.21 -26.30 -5.02
N SER A 33 -0.10 -25.05 -4.69
CA SER A 33 -1.41 -24.49 -4.95
C SER A 33 -1.54 -24.06 -6.41
N GLU A 34 -2.77 -24.11 -6.93
CA GLU A 34 -3.10 -23.47 -8.20
C GLU A 34 -2.82 -21.96 -8.12
N LYS A 35 -2.27 -21.43 -9.20
CA LYS A 35 -1.93 -20.01 -9.35
C LYS A 35 -2.59 -19.51 -10.63
N PRO A 36 -2.92 -18.20 -10.72
CA PRO A 36 -3.34 -17.61 -11.97
C PRO A 36 -2.30 -17.84 -13.07
N ASP A 37 -2.77 -17.96 -14.31
CA ASP A 37 -1.87 -18.00 -15.45
C ASP A 37 -1.28 -16.61 -15.71
N PHE A 38 0.01 -16.47 -15.42
CA PHE A 38 0.77 -15.25 -15.64
C PHE A 38 1.58 -15.26 -16.93
N SER A 39 1.48 -16.31 -17.76
CA SER A 39 2.29 -16.52 -18.97
C SER A 39 2.34 -15.29 -19.88
N ALA A 40 1.20 -14.62 -20.07
CA ALA A 40 1.08 -13.40 -20.87
C ALA A 40 1.99 -12.23 -20.42
N LEU A 41 2.54 -12.28 -19.20
CA LEU A 41 3.41 -11.24 -18.64
C LEU A 41 4.91 -11.56 -18.72
N TYR A 42 5.29 -12.79 -19.10
CA TYR A 42 6.71 -13.19 -19.10
C TYR A 42 7.13 -14.10 -20.28
N GLU A 43 6.19 -14.70 -21.01
CA GLU A 43 6.53 -15.52 -22.16
C GLU A 43 7.20 -14.69 -23.26
N GLY A 44 8.37 -15.14 -23.72
CA GLY A 44 9.18 -14.43 -24.71
C GLY A 44 10.17 -13.42 -24.13
N GLU A 45 10.11 -13.15 -22.82
CA GLU A 45 11.06 -12.27 -22.15
C GLU A 45 12.40 -12.97 -21.88
N GLY A 46 13.50 -12.20 -21.94
CA GLY A 46 14.85 -12.74 -21.74
C GLY A 46 15.09 -13.31 -20.33
N ARG A 47 14.30 -12.85 -19.35
CA ARG A 47 14.35 -13.27 -17.93
C ARG A 47 13.00 -13.84 -17.46
N ALA A 48 12.32 -14.56 -18.34
CA ALA A 48 10.99 -15.13 -18.11
C ALA A 48 10.83 -15.84 -16.75
N GLU A 49 11.83 -16.64 -16.33
CA GLU A 49 11.77 -17.35 -15.04
C GLU A 49 11.74 -16.41 -13.83
N ASP A 50 12.58 -15.37 -13.83
CA ASP A 50 12.64 -14.40 -12.74
C ASP A 50 11.34 -13.57 -12.67
N ILE A 51 10.80 -13.18 -13.83
CA ILE A 51 9.52 -12.46 -13.91
C ILE A 51 8.38 -13.36 -13.40
N GLN A 52 8.31 -14.62 -13.83
CA GLN A 52 7.32 -15.57 -13.34
C GLN A 52 7.38 -15.70 -11.82
N ARG A 53 8.57 -15.95 -11.26
CA ARG A 53 8.75 -16.13 -9.81
C ARG A 53 8.41 -14.87 -9.02
N TYR A 54 8.75 -13.69 -9.54
CA TYR A 54 8.36 -12.42 -8.95
C TYR A 54 6.84 -12.26 -8.91
N LEU A 55 6.13 -12.57 -10.00
CA LEU A 55 4.67 -12.52 -10.07
C LEU A 55 4.01 -13.50 -9.10
N GLU A 56 4.54 -14.72 -8.99
CA GLU A 56 4.06 -15.71 -8.02
C GLU A 56 4.33 -15.28 -6.57
N ALA A 57 5.50 -14.69 -6.27
CA ALA A 57 5.80 -14.13 -4.96
C ALA A 57 4.85 -12.98 -4.59
N ARG A 58 4.55 -12.10 -5.56
CA ARG A 58 3.63 -10.98 -5.37
C ARG A 58 2.21 -11.47 -5.13
N TYR A 59 1.76 -12.48 -5.88
CA TYR A 59 0.45 -13.09 -5.70
C TYR A 59 0.29 -13.74 -4.32
N PHE A 60 1.35 -14.35 -3.78
CA PHE A 60 1.36 -14.87 -2.42
C PHE A 60 1.09 -13.76 -1.40
N THR A 61 1.83 -12.65 -1.49
CA THR A 61 1.67 -11.49 -0.61
C THR A 61 0.26 -10.90 -0.73
N ASP A 62 -0.27 -10.76 -1.94
CA ASP A 62 -1.62 -10.25 -2.19
C ASP A 62 -2.71 -11.12 -1.53
N MET A 63 -2.64 -12.44 -1.74
CA MET A 63 -3.57 -13.40 -1.14
C MET A 63 -3.52 -13.36 0.40
N GLU A 64 -2.33 -13.42 1.01
CA GLU A 64 -2.19 -13.43 2.47
C GLU A 64 -2.60 -12.09 3.09
N LEU A 65 -2.29 -10.98 2.41
CA LEU A 65 -2.75 -9.65 2.82
C LEU A 65 -4.28 -9.54 2.76
N GLY A 66 -4.90 -10.04 1.68
CA GLY A 66 -6.35 -10.12 1.56
C GLY A 66 -6.98 -10.90 2.71
N ARG A 67 -6.48 -12.12 2.98
CA ARG A 67 -6.93 -12.95 4.12
C ARG A 67 -6.74 -12.26 5.48
N PHE A 68 -5.69 -11.45 5.64
CA PHE A 68 -5.48 -10.68 6.85
C PHE A 68 -6.51 -9.55 7.00
N LEU A 69 -6.73 -8.78 5.93
CA LEU A 69 -7.71 -7.70 5.91
C LEU A 69 -9.16 -8.20 6.07
N ASP A 70 -9.50 -9.32 5.44
CA ASP A 70 -10.82 -9.97 5.57
C ASP A 70 -11.11 -10.34 7.02
N ARG A 71 -10.14 -10.96 7.72
CA ARG A 71 -10.28 -11.29 9.15
C ARG A 71 -10.46 -10.03 10.01
N MET A 72 -9.71 -8.97 9.74
CA MET A 72 -9.88 -7.70 10.44
C MET A 72 -11.27 -7.08 10.20
N ALA A 73 -11.80 -7.20 8.99
CA ALA A 73 -13.12 -6.72 8.64
C ALA A 73 -14.23 -7.53 9.32
N ASP A 74 -14.14 -8.86 9.28
CA ASP A 74 -15.08 -9.80 9.91
C ASP A 74 -15.17 -9.60 11.43
N GLU A 75 -14.04 -9.30 12.08
CA GLU A 75 -13.99 -8.99 13.52
C GLU A 75 -14.40 -7.54 13.84
N GLY A 76 -14.68 -6.72 12.83
CA GLY A 76 -15.04 -5.31 12.97
C GLY A 76 -13.89 -4.40 13.42
N ILE A 77 -12.64 -4.90 13.38
CA ILE A 77 -11.43 -4.17 13.77
C ILE A 77 -11.06 -3.12 12.72
N LEU A 78 -11.27 -3.44 11.43
CA LEU A 78 -10.86 -2.57 10.32
C LEU A 78 -11.50 -1.18 10.37
N LYS A 79 -12.74 -1.07 10.87
CA LYS A 79 -13.46 0.21 11.07
C LYS A 79 -12.76 1.21 11.99
N ASP A 80 -12.00 0.69 12.95
CA ASP A 80 -11.27 1.50 13.94
C ASP A 80 -9.77 1.55 13.66
N THR A 81 -9.32 1.02 12.52
CA THR A 81 -7.89 0.90 12.17
C THR A 81 -7.57 1.70 10.91
N ILE A 82 -6.43 2.40 10.94
CA ILE A 82 -5.82 2.95 9.72
C ILE A 82 -4.74 1.95 9.29
N VAL A 83 -4.86 1.44 8.07
CA VAL A 83 -3.88 0.54 7.46
C VAL A 83 -3.16 1.29 6.35
N VAL A 84 -1.83 1.31 6.42
CA VAL A 84 -0.97 1.84 5.36
C VAL A 84 -0.21 0.68 4.73
N ILE A 85 -0.32 0.53 3.41
CA ILE A 85 0.42 -0.46 2.63
C ILE A 85 1.34 0.31 1.71
N VAL A 86 2.65 0.06 1.81
CA VAL A 86 3.66 0.75 1.01
C VAL A 86 4.85 -0.18 0.70
N GLY A 87 5.45 -0.05 -0.48
CA GLY A 87 6.75 -0.66 -0.77
C GLY A 87 7.89 0.25 -0.28
N ASP A 88 8.98 -0.30 0.25
CA ASP A 88 10.16 0.50 0.61
C ASP A 88 10.92 0.97 -0.64
N HIS A 89 11.07 0.08 -1.61
CA HIS A 89 11.52 0.36 -2.97
C HIS A 89 10.85 -0.63 -3.95
N GLY A 90 11.03 -0.39 -5.25
CA GLY A 90 10.56 -1.28 -6.30
C GLY A 90 11.62 -2.29 -6.74
N THR A 91 11.38 -2.99 -7.85
CA THR A 91 12.31 -3.96 -8.43
C THR A 91 12.02 -4.14 -9.92
N ALA A 92 12.98 -4.67 -10.66
CA ALA A 92 12.91 -4.90 -12.11
C ALA A 92 13.42 -6.32 -12.45
N PRO A 93 12.59 -7.37 -12.30
CA PRO A 93 13.01 -8.76 -12.57
C PRO A 93 13.42 -8.99 -14.04
N GLU A 94 13.00 -8.13 -14.96
CA GLU A 94 13.27 -8.15 -16.39
C GLU A 94 14.71 -7.73 -16.76
N VAL A 95 15.50 -7.19 -15.82
CA VAL A 95 16.91 -6.84 -16.03
C VAL A 95 17.86 -7.51 -15.04
N GLU A 96 19.15 -7.63 -15.39
CA GLU A 96 20.18 -8.16 -14.48
C GLU A 96 20.56 -7.17 -13.38
N ASN A 97 20.66 -5.88 -13.73
CA ASN A 97 21.05 -4.84 -12.81
C ASN A 97 19.86 -3.91 -12.55
N ILE A 98 19.12 -4.17 -11.49
CA ILE A 98 17.91 -3.41 -11.14
C ILE A 98 18.16 -1.90 -10.98
N TYR A 99 19.39 -1.49 -10.66
CA TYR A 99 19.73 -0.07 -10.47
C TYR A 99 19.76 0.75 -11.77
N THR A 100 19.60 0.10 -12.93
CA THR A 100 19.44 0.82 -14.21
C THR A 100 18.00 1.27 -14.48
N GLU A 101 17.03 0.68 -13.79
CA GLU A 101 15.60 0.95 -13.98
C GLU A 101 15.08 1.91 -12.90
N GLU A 102 15.31 3.21 -13.09
CA GLU A 102 14.99 4.24 -12.10
C GLU A 102 13.51 4.22 -11.67
N GLU A 103 12.58 4.19 -12.63
CA GLU A 103 11.15 4.18 -12.30
C GLU A 103 10.75 2.89 -11.58
N SER A 104 11.16 1.72 -12.09
CA SER A 104 10.86 0.43 -11.47
C SER A 104 11.46 0.28 -10.07
N MET A 105 12.53 1.00 -9.74
CA MET A 105 13.16 0.99 -8.41
C MET A 105 12.59 2.00 -7.44
N THR A 106 12.12 3.15 -7.92
CA THR A 106 11.74 4.28 -7.05
C THR A 106 10.23 4.44 -6.91
N ARG A 107 9.46 4.02 -7.91
CA ARG A 107 8.00 4.08 -7.88
C ARG A 107 7.44 2.88 -7.12
N VAL A 108 6.78 3.16 -6.00
CA VAL A 108 6.22 2.14 -5.11
C VAL A 108 4.72 2.35 -4.92
N PRO A 109 3.95 1.25 -4.76
CA PRO A 109 2.55 1.38 -4.42
C PRO A 109 2.40 2.04 -3.05
N GLY A 110 1.40 2.90 -2.91
CA GLY A 110 0.98 3.48 -1.63
C GLY A 110 -0.53 3.42 -1.48
N VAL A 111 -1.01 2.82 -0.39
CA VAL A 111 -2.45 2.70 -0.12
C VAL A 111 -2.71 3.05 1.34
N ILE A 112 -3.73 3.88 1.57
CA ILE A 112 -4.25 4.18 2.90
C ILE A 112 -5.69 3.67 2.96
N LEU A 113 -5.93 2.70 3.83
CA LEU A 113 -7.26 2.23 4.20
C LEU A 113 -7.61 2.81 5.56
N ALA A 114 -8.64 3.63 5.62
CA ALA A 114 -9.09 4.23 6.87
C ALA A 114 -10.63 4.27 6.89
N GLU A 115 -11.24 3.11 7.08
CA GLU A 115 -12.70 2.98 7.13
C GLU A 115 -13.31 3.96 8.15
N GLY A 116 -14.40 4.61 7.77
CA GLY A 116 -15.08 5.62 8.59
C GLY A 116 -14.35 6.97 8.73
N ARG A 117 -13.12 7.12 8.20
CA ARG A 117 -12.33 8.37 8.29
C ARG A 117 -12.12 9.06 6.94
N LEU A 118 -12.30 8.33 5.84
CA LEU A 118 -12.06 8.86 4.49
C LEU A 118 -13.25 9.65 3.91
N GLU A 119 -14.45 9.57 4.49
CA GLU A 119 -15.66 10.23 3.96
C GLU A 119 -15.80 10.08 2.42
N ASN A 120 -15.83 11.19 1.68
CA ASN A 120 -15.95 11.22 0.21
C ASN A 120 -14.64 10.90 -0.52
N ALA A 121 -13.52 10.74 0.18
CA ALA A 121 -12.23 10.34 -0.38
C ALA A 121 -12.09 8.82 -0.52
N ALA A 122 -13.03 8.02 0.01
CA ALA A 122 -13.10 6.57 -0.24
C ALA A 122 -13.35 6.33 -1.72
N GLY A 123 -12.28 6.07 -2.45
CA GLY A 123 -12.32 6.60 -3.80
C GLY A 123 -10.96 7.14 -4.14
N LEU A 124 -10.86 8.30 -4.75
CA LEU A 124 -9.61 9.05 -4.88
C LEU A 124 -8.30 8.28 -5.21
N VAL A 125 -8.01 8.11 -6.49
CA VAL A 125 -6.63 7.91 -6.97
C VAL A 125 -5.88 9.25 -6.92
N LEU A 126 -4.68 9.26 -6.35
CA LEU A 126 -3.76 10.39 -6.41
C LEU A 126 -2.65 10.08 -7.41
N GLU A 127 -2.50 10.95 -8.41
CA GLU A 127 -1.47 10.83 -9.45
C GLU A 127 -0.35 11.90 -9.27
N ASP A 128 -0.47 12.75 -8.24
CA ASP A 128 0.56 13.70 -7.87
C ASP A 128 1.80 12.97 -7.32
N ALA A 129 2.98 13.58 -7.51
CA ALA A 129 4.20 13.10 -6.89
C ALA A 129 4.06 13.13 -5.36
N ALA A 130 4.30 11.97 -4.73
CA ALA A 130 4.28 11.77 -3.29
C ALA A 130 5.53 10.98 -2.87
N GLU A 131 6.01 11.24 -1.67
CA GLU A 131 7.21 10.60 -1.11
C GLU A 131 6.89 9.87 0.19
N HIS A 132 7.73 8.90 0.61
CA HIS A 132 7.55 8.21 1.90
C HIS A 132 7.50 9.17 3.10
N TYR A 133 8.18 10.32 3.00
CA TYR A 133 8.15 11.36 4.04
C TYR A 133 6.76 11.99 4.25
N ASP A 134 5.87 11.89 3.26
CA ASP A 134 4.50 12.42 3.35
C ASP A 134 3.59 11.50 4.18
N ILE A 135 3.96 10.22 4.41
CA ILE A 135 3.12 9.24 5.12
C ILE A 135 2.85 9.70 6.55
N LEU A 136 3.88 10.09 7.31
CA LEU A 136 3.71 10.49 8.70
C LEU A 136 2.82 11.74 8.83
N ASN A 137 3.02 12.72 7.95
CA ASN A 137 2.21 13.95 7.92
C ASN A 137 0.76 13.66 7.55
N THR A 138 0.56 12.75 6.59
CA THR A 138 -0.78 12.30 6.17
C THR A 138 -1.48 11.54 7.31
N LEU A 139 -0.78 10.66 8.02
CA LEU A 139 -1.30 9.96 9.20
C LEU A 139 -1.63 10.92 10.36
N ALA A 140 -0.78 11.92 10.59
CA ALA A 140 -1.05 12.96 11.58
C ALA A 140 -2.34 13.71 11.24
N ASP A 141 -2.55 14.13 9.98
CA ASP A 141 -3.80 14.80 9.57
C ASP A 141 -5.04 13.88 9.69
N ILE A 142 -4.91 12.56 9.47
CA ILE A 142 -6.03 11.61 9.60
C ILE A 142 -6.37 11.31 11.08
N THR A 143 -5.36 11.23 11.95
CA THR A 143 -5.51 10.86 13.37
C THR A 143 -5.76 12.06 14.29
N VAL A 144 -5.15 13.20 13.98
CA VAL A 144 -5.16 14.44 14.77
C VAL A 144 -6.15 15.39 14.10
N CYS A 145 -7.44 15.19 14.38
CA CYS A 145 -8.41 16.27 14.20
C CYS A 145 -8.43 17.14 15.46
N PRO A 146 -7.68 18.24 15.46
CA PRO A 146 -8.23 19.51 15.84
C PRO A 146 -8.35 20.31 14.55
N ARG A 147 -9.56 20.80 14.28
CA ARG A 147 -9.83 21.84 13.28
C ARG A 147 -9.00 23.12 13.51
N GLU A 148 -8.23 23.19 14.60
CA GLU A 148 -7.38 24.31 14.98
C GLU A 148 -5.99 23.81 15.40
N GLY A 149 -5.00 23.97 14.52
CA GLY A 149 -3.58 23.78 14.84
C GLY A 149 -2.85 22.83 13.89
N SER A 150 -2.04 23.40 13.00
CA SER A 150 -1.15 22.63 12.11
C SER A 150 0.01 22.01 12.88
N PHE A 151 0.07 20.68 12.98
CA PHE A 151 1.33 19.99 13.27
C PHE A 151 2.15 19.95 11.98
N ARG A 152 3.12 20.86 11.85
CA ARG A 152 4.21 20.77 10.86
C ARG A 152 5.47 20.38 11.60
N THR A 153 5.82 19.11 11.55
CA THR A 153 7.12 18.61 12.02
C THR A 153 7.92 18.15 10.82
N ALA A 154 9.06 18.81 10.60
CA ALA A 154 10.10 18.59 9.59
C ALA A 154 9.91 19.25 8.20
N LEU A 155 11.05 19.72 7.68
CA LEU A 155 11.23 20.45 6.42
C LEU A 155 10.65 19.66 5.23
N GLY A 156 9.82 20.31 4.41
CA GLY A 156 9.33 19.77 3.13
C GLY A 156 7.91 19.17 3.14
N ALA A 157 7.31 18.96 4.31
CA ALA A 157 6.06 18.22 4.50
C ALA A 157 4.88 18.66 3.59
N ARG A 158 4.44 17.77 2.71
CA ARG A 158 3.11 17.80 2.09
C ARG A 158 2.20 16.79 2.79
N SER A 159 0.91 17.07 2.79
CA SER A 159 -0.11 16.14 3.23
C SER A 159 -0.98 15.83 2.04
N SER A 160 -1.15 14.55 1.73
CA SER A 160 -2.00 14.09 0.64
C SER A 160 -3.46 14.46 0.87
N VAL A 161 -3.87 14.61 2.14
CA VAL A 161 -5.20 15.10 2.51
C VAL A 161 -5.35 16.60 2.25
N ARG A 162 -4.29 17.40 2.40
CA ARG A 162 -4.35 18.86 2.18
C ARG A 162 -4.24 19.26 0.71
N LEU A 163 -3.71 18.39 -0.17
CA LEU A 163 -3.84 18.56 -1.61
C LEU A 163 -5.32 18.58 -2.05
N LEU A 164 -6.21 17.92 -1.29
CA LEU A 164 -7.65 17.84 -1.56
C LEU A 164 -8.41 19.15 -1.33
N SER A 165 -8.02 19.96 -0.33
CA SER A 165 -8.72 21.22 -0.06
C SER A 165 -8.40 22.31 -1.08
N ALA A 166 -7.28 22.16 -1.81
CA ALA A 166 -6.88 23.06 -2.89
C ALA A 166 -7.48 22.66 -4.25
N SER A 167 -7.68 21.36 -4.51
CA SER A 167 -8.17 20.85 -5.80
C SER A 167 -9.69 20.66 -5.88
N ALA A 168 -10.40 20.58 -4.76
CA ALA A 168 -11.86 20.42 -4.70
C ALA A 168 -12.69 21.61 -5.26
N GLN A 169 -12.05 22.67 -5.80
CA GLN A 169 -12.74 23.67 -6.62
C GLN A 169 -13.01 23.22 -8.06
N SER A 170 -12.52 22.05 -8.50
CA SER A 170 -12.64 21.60 -9.88
C SER A 170 -13.07 20.13 -10.02
N SER A 171 -14.38 19.93 -10.13
CA SER A 171 -15.07 18.77 -10.74
C SER A 171 -15.04 17.42 -10.02
N ALA A 172 -16.24 16.87 -9.83
CA ALA A 172 -16.54 15.62 -9.15
C ALA A 172 -16.50 14.41 -10.10
N THR A 173 -15.81 13.32 -9.71
CA THR A 173 -16.28 11.92 -9.87
C THR A 173 -15.35 10.94 -9.11
N SER A 174 -15.95 9.95 -8.46
CA SER A 174 -15.46 8.92 -7.52
C SER A 174 -14.50 7.84 -8.08
N ARG A 175 -13.58 7.26 -7.25
CA ARG A 175 -13.15 5.81 -7.10
C ARG A 175 -11.68 5.56 -6.64
N ALA A 176 -11.47 4.42 -5.94
CA ALA A 176 -10.49 3.93 -4.90
C ALA A 176 -9.00 4.39 -4.85
N ILE A 177 -8.38 4.40 -3.64
CA ILE A 177 -7.07 5.03 -3.36
C ILE A 177 -5.97 4.06 -3.71
N LYS A 178 -5.30 4.35 -4.83
CA LYS A 178 -4.13 3.64 -5.31
C LYS A 178 -3.08 4.69 -5.68
N CYS A 179 -2.06 4.91 -4.86
CA CYS A 179 -0.86 5.58 -5.34
C CYS A 179 -0.12 4.58 -6.25
N ARG A 180 0.18 4.99 -7.48
CA ARG A 180 0.95 4.22 -8.44
C ARG A 180 2.44 4.31 -8.15
#